data_AF-Q2A668-F1
#
_entry.id   AF-Q2A668-F1
#
_cell.length_a   1.000
_cell.length_b   1.000
_cell.length_c   1.000
_cell.angle_alpha   90.00
_cell.angle_beta   90.00
_cell.angle_gamma   90.00
#
_symmetry.space_group_name_H-M   'P 1'
#
loop_
_entity.id
_entity.type
_entity.pdbx_description
1 polymer ?
#
loop_
_entity_poly.entity_id
_entity_poly.type
_entity_poly.pdbx_seq_one_letter_code
_entity_poly.pdbx_strand_id
1 'polypeptide(L)'
;PFVIHDMETLQLAEQTLVAKMVGTAGSHLLEKEAEVRIFHCCQCTSVETVTELTEFAKSVPGFSSLDLNDQVTLLKYGVYEALFALLASCMNKDGLLVAYGSGFITREFLKSLRRPFSDMMEPKFQFAMKFNGLELDDSDLALFVAAIICCGDRPGLVNVTHIECMQENIVQVLQLHLLANHPDDTFLFPNLLQKLADLRQLVTEHAQLVQEIKKTEDTSLHPLLQEIYRDMY
;
A
#
# COMPACT_ATOMS: atom_id res chain seq x y z
N PRO A 1 -14.56 -8.08 -13.71
CA PRO A 1 -13.17 -8.58 -13.59
C PRO A 1 -13.15 -10.10 -13.82
N PHE A 2 -12.05 -10.64 -14.37
CA PHE A 2 -11.79 -12.09 -14.38
C PHE A 2 -11.50 -12.57 -12.95
N VAL A 3 -12.14 -13.65 -12.49
CA VAL A 3 -12.03 -14.11 -11.10
C VAL A 3 -10.95 -15.19 -10.98
N ILE A 4 -10.01 -14.97 -10.06
CA ILE A 4 -8.92 -15.90 -9.72
C ILE A 4 -9.23 -16.50 -8.35
N HIS A 5 -9.58 -17.77 -8.30
CA HIS A 5 -9.98 -18.46 -7.08
C HIS A 5 -9.29 -19.81 -6.85
N ASP A 6 -8.46 -20.25 -7.80
CA ASP A 6 -7.65 -21.47 -7.73
C ASP A 6 -6.45 -21.37 -8.71
N MET A 7 -5.65 -22.44 -8.78
CA MET A 7 -4.48 -22.49 -9.65
C MET A 7 -4.83 -22.52 -11.15
N GLU A 8 -5.97 -23.10 -11.53
CA GLU A 8 -6.41 -23.17 -12.94
C GLU A 8 -6.78 -21.77 -13.45
N THR A 9 -7.60 -21.06 -12.68
CA THR A 9 -7.99 -19.69 -12.98
C THR A 9 -6.82 -18.73 -12.90
N LEU A 10 -5.85 -18.94 -11.99
CA LEU A 10 -4.61 -18.18 -11.96
C LEU A 10 -3.81 -18.34 -13.28
N GLN A 11 -3.63 -19.56 -13.77
CA GLN A 11 -2.90 -19.80 -15.02
C GLN A 11 -3.61 -19.15 -16.23
N LEU A 12 -4.94 -19.20 -16.26
CA LEU A 12 -5.71 -18.55 -17.32
C LEU A 12 -5.62 -17.02 -17.23
N ALA A 13 -5.67 -16.46 -16.02
CA ALA A 13 -5.44 -15.04 -15.78
C ALA A 13 -4.03 -14.63 -16.19
N GLU A 14 -3.02 -15.44 -15.86
CA GLU A 14 -1.65 -15.21 -16.30
C GLU A 14 -1.62 -15.11 -17.82
N GLN A 15 -2.09 -16.10 -18.58
CA GLN A 15 -2.08 -16.09 -20.05
C GLN A 15 -2.81 -14.89 -20.70
N THR A 16 -3.91 -14.44 -20.08
CA THR A 16 -4.76 -13.38 -20.64
C THR A 16 -4.39 -11.98 -20.16
N LEU A 17 -3.75 -11.88 -19.00
CA LEU A 17 -3.35 -10.64 -18.35
C LEU A 17 -1.82 -10.50 -18.22
N VAL A 18 -1.00 -11.38 -18.84
CA VAL A 18 0.49 -11.40 -18.73
C VAL A 18 1.06 -9.99 -18.90
N ALA A 19 0.63 -9.30 -19.96
CA ALA A 19 1.13 -7.97 -20.30
C ALA A 19 0.85 -6.91 -19.22
N LYS A 20 -0.17 -7.12 -18.37
CA LYS A 20 -0.57 -6.23 -17.28
C LYS A 20 -0.10 -6.69 -15.90
N MET A 21 0.21 -7.98 -15.70
CA MET A 21 0.58 -8.53 -14.39
C MET A 21 2.08 -8.78 -14.23
N VAL A 22 2.79 -9.13 -15.31
CA VAL A 22 4.16 -9.66 -15.25
C VAL A 22 5.21 -8.63 -15.67
N GLY A 23 4.80 -7.54 -16.33
CA GLY A 23 5.74 -6.61 -16.99
C GLY A 23 6.65 -7.37 -17.98
N THR A 24 7.77 -6.77 -18.36
CA THR A 24 8.79 -7.40 -19.23
C THR A 24 9.59 -8.53 -18.55
N ALA A 25 9.08 -9.16 -17.49
CA ALA A 25 9.74 -10.32 -16.90
C ALA A 25 9.59 -11.53 -17.84
N GLY A 26 10.74 -12.03 -18.32
CA GLY A 26 10.83 -13.05 -19.36
C GLY A 26 10.26 -14.41 -19.00
N SER A 27 10.31 -15.34 -19.95
CA SER A 27 9.81 -16.71 -19.89
C SER A 27 10.16 -17.49 -18.61
N HIS A 28 11.27 -17.15 -17.94
CA HIS A 28 11.72 -17.78 -16.70
C HIS A 28 10.81 -17.56 -15.49
N LEU A 29 9.99 -16.50 -15.46
CA LEU A 29 9.08 -16.29 -14.33
C LEU A 29 7.95 -17.33 -14.31
N LEU A 30 7.49 -17.77 -15.50
CA LEU A 30 6.44 -18.78 -15.63
C LEU A 30 6.88 -20.18 -15.16
N GLU A 31 8.19 -20.41 -15.07
CA GLU A 31 8.79 -21.65 -14.56
C GLU A 31 8.83 -21.70 -13.02
N LYS A 32 8.66 -20.56 -12.33
CA LYS A 32 8.64 -20.49 -10.87
C LYS A 32 7.30 -20.95 -10.29
N GLU A 33 7.28 -21.33 -9.02
CA GLU A 33 6.05 -21.67 -8.29
C GLU A 33 5.04 -20.52 -8.30
N ALA A 34 3.74 -20.85 -8.24
CA ALA A 34 2.65 -19.89 -8.36
C ALA A 34 2.73 -18.76 -7.32
N GLU A 35 3.09 -19.10 -6.08
CA GLU A 35 3.24 -18.14 -5.00
C GLU A 35 4.35 -17.12 -5.26
N VAL A 36 5.47 -17.57 -5.84
CA VAL A 36 6.57 -16.68 -6.22
C VAL A 36 6.14 -15.75 -7.34
N ARG A 37 5.33 -16.23 -8.29
CA ARG A 37 4.77 -15.39 -9.37
C ARG A 37 3.78 -14.35 -8.83
N ILE A 38 2.89 -14.74 -7.91
CA ILE A 38 1.96 -13.82 -7.22
C ILE A 38 2.77 -12.76 -6.47
N PHE A 39 3.78 -13.17 -5.70
CA PHE A 39 4.64 -12.25 -4.97
C PHE A 39 5.36 -11.26 -5.90
N HIS A 40 5.88 -11.73 -7.03
CA HIS A 40 6.45 -10.86 -8.05
C HIS A 40 5.43 -9.85 -8.60
N CYS A 41 4.21 -10.28 -8.93
CA CYS A 41 3.15 -9.37 -9.40
C CYS A 41 2.79 -8.31 -8.35
N CYS A 42 2.72 -8.69 -7.06
CA CYS A 42 2.51 -7.76 -5.95
C CYS A 42 3.64 -6.73 -5.86
N GLN A 43 4.89 -7.14 -6.07
CA GLN A 43 6.04 -6.23 -6.10
C GLN A 43 5.95 -5.25 -7.28
N CYS A 44 5.63 -5.72 -8.49
CA CYS A 44 5.45 -4.85 -9.66
C CYS A 44 4.39 -3.77 -9.39
N THR A 45 3.22 -4.20 -8.89
CA THR A 45 2.14 -3.27 -8.53
C THR A 45 2.59 -2.28 -7.47
N SER A 46 3.34 -2.74 -6.45
CA SER A 46 3.84 -1.87 -5.39
C SER A 46 4.82 -0.82 -5.93
N VAL A 47 5.70 -1.18 -6.88
CA VAL A 47 6.65 -0.25 -7.50
C VAL A 47 5.94 0.82 -8.31
N GLU A 48 4.91 0.44 -9.08
CA GLU A 48 4.06 1.37 -9.82
C GLU A 48 3.38 2.34 -8.85
N THR A 49 2.72 1.83 -7.81
CA THR A 49 2.04 2.67 -6.80
C THR A 49 3.00 3.56 -6.02
N VAL A 50 4.21 3.10 -5.69
CA VAL A 50 5.25 3.94 -5.05
C VAL A 50 5.63 5.11 -5.96
N THR A 51 5.72 4.88 -7.26
CA THR A 51 6.04 5.91 -8.25
C THR A 51 4.90 6.93 -8.33
N GLU A 52 3.65 6.46 -8.39
CA GLU A 52 2.46 7.32 -8.39
C GLU A 52 2.34 8.15 -7.10
N LEU A 53 2.58 7.54 -5.93
CA LEU A 53 2.60 8.22 -4.64
C LEU A 53 3.72 9.25 -4.53
N THR A 54 4.85 9.01 -5.18
CA THR A 54 5.95 9.99 -5.26
C THR A 54 5.53 11.22 -6.07
N GLU A 55 4.86 11.02 -7.20
CA GLU A 55 4.33 12.14 -8.00
C GLU A 55 3.19 12.87 -7.27
N PHE A 56 2.32 12.13 -6.58
CA PHE A 56 1.30 12.71 -5.71
C PHE A 56 1.93 13.59 -4.61
N ALA A 57 2.95 13.09 -3.91
CA ALA A 57 3.62 13.83 -2.85
C ALA A 57 4.19 15.17 -3.35
N LYS A 58 4.80 15.19 -4.54
CA LYS A 58 5.32 16.42 -5.16
C LYS A 58 4.24 17.48 -5.42
N SER A 59 2.99 17.04 -5.61
CA SER A 59 1.84 17.94 -5.80
C SER A 59 1.29 18.52 -4.50
N VAL A 60 1.66 17.96 -3.34
CA VAL A 60 1.26 18.48 -2.03
C VAL A 60 1.93 19.85 -1.80
N PRO A 61 1.17 20.90 -1.45
CA PRO A 61 1.73 22.23 -1.23
C PRO A 61 2.86 22.23 -0.19
N GLY A 62 4.03 22.76 -0.59
CA GLY A 62 5.22 22.84 0.27
C GLY A 62 6.17 21.64 0.20
N PHE A 63 5.70 20.45 -0.21
CA PHE A 63 6.50 19.22 -0.20
C PHE A 63 7.75 19.33 -1.09
N SER A 64 7.56 19.78 -2.34
CA SER A 64 8.67 19.94 -3.31
C SER A 64 9.70 21.00 -2.90
N SER A 65 9.40 21.82 -1.89
CA SER A 65 10.30 22.85 -1.35
C SER A 65 11.11 22.37 -0.12
N LEU A 66 10.86 21.14 0.36
CA LEU A 66 11.63 20.53 1.44
C LEU A 66 13.04 20.14 0.97
N ASP A 67 13.95 19.91 1.93
CA ASP A 67 15.24 19.28 1.65
C ASP A 67 15.04 17.93 0.95
N LEU A 68 15.91 17.61 -0.01
CA LEU A 68 15.76 16.38 -0.80
C LEU A 68 15.86 15.13 0.09
N ASN A 69 16.69 15.13 1.14
CA ASN A 69 16.79 14.01 2.07
C ASN A 69 15.54 13.87 2.91
N ASP A 70 14.92 15.00 3.30
CA ASP A 70 13.62 15.00 4.00
C ASP A 70 12.53 14.41 3.09
N GLN A 71 12.45 14.83 1.82
CA GLN A 71 11.50 14.25 0.85
C GLN A 71 11.66 12.74 0.69
N VAL A 72 12.91 12.26 0.55
CA VAL A 72 13.22 10.84 0.45
C VAL A 72 12.85 10.11 1.74
N THR A 73 13.13 10.68 2.91
CA THR A 73 12.83 10.08 4.22
C THR A 73 11.32 9.96 4.43
N LEU A 74 10.55 11.01 4.11
CA LEU A 74 9.10 11.00 4.20
C LEU A 74 8.48 9.92 3.32
N LEU A 75 8.92 9.81 2.06
CA LEU A 75 8.45 8.76 1.15
C LEU A 75 8.88 7.36 1.63
N LYS A 76 10.12 7.19 2.08
CA LYS A 76 10.64 5.91 2.58
C LYS A 76 9.75 5.35 3.69
N TYR A 77 9.39 6.16 4.69
CA TYR A 77 8.59 5.70 5.83
C TYR A 77 7.07 5.78 5.61
N GLY A 78 6.59 6.66 4.73
CA GLY A 78 5.15 6.89 4.52
C GLY A 78 4.52 6.08 3.38
N VAL A 79 5.29 5.63 2.39
CA VAL A 79 4.70 5.11 1.15
C VAL A 79 3.93 3.81 1.34
N TYR A 80 4.37 2.90 2.22
CA TYR A 80 3.65 1.65 2.50
C TYR A 80 2.41 1.86 3.36
N GLU A 81 2.41 2.86 4.26
CA GLU A 81 1.21 3.25 5.00
C GLU A 81 0.15 3.78 4.02
N ALA A 82 0.55 4.69 3.11
CA ALA A 82 -0.31 5.21 2.06
C ALA A 82 -0.80 4.12 1.09
N LEU A 83 0.10 3.23 0.66
CA LEU A 83 -0.24 2.11 -0.22
C LEU A 83 -1.29 1.21 0.41
N PHE A 84 -1.18 0.85 1.70
CA PHE A 84 -2.17 0.01 2.36
C PHE A 84 -3.50 0.73 2.61
N ALA A 85 -3.50 2.03 2.84
CA ALA A 85 -4.72 2.83 2.88
C ALA A 85 -5.45 2.80 1.53
N LEU A 86 -4.72 3.01 0.41
CA LEU A 86 -5.29 2.96 -0.94
C LEU A 86 -5.72 1.54 -1.35
N LEU A 87 -4.96 0.52 -0.93
CA LEU A 87 -5.27 -0.87 -1.21
C LEU A 87 -6.62 -1.29 -0.62
N ALA A 88 -7.03 -0.70 0.50
CA ALA A 88 -8.32 -0.97 1.12
C ALA A 88 -9.50 -0.68 0.15
N SER A 89 -9.42 0.38 -0.65
CA SER A 89 -10.44 0.74 -1.65
C SER A 89 -10.58 -0.30 -2.77
N CYS A 90 -9.55 -1.12 -2.98
CA CYS A 90 -9.55 -2.22 -3.95
C CYS A 90 -10.06 -3.55 -3.36
N MET A 91 -10.39 -3.59 -2.06
CA MET A 91 -10.75 -4.80 -1.32
C MET A 91 -12.21 -4.81 -0.88
N ASN A 92 -12.81 -5.99 -0.95
CA ASN A 92 -14.02 -6.30 -0.19
C ASN A 92 -13.76 -7.53 0.71
N LYS A 93 -14.79 -8.01 1.40
CA LYS A 93 -14.67 -9.16 2.32
C LYS A 93 -14.22 -10.45 1.63
N ASP A 94 -14.48 -10.56 0.33
CA ASP A 94 -14.33 -11.77 -0.48
C ASP A 94 -13.05 -11.77 -1.34
N GLY A 95 -12.40 -10.62 -1.55
CA GLY A 95 -11.20 -10.54 -2.38
C GLY A 95 -10.74 -9.12 -2.77
N LEU A 96 -9.76 -9.09 -3.66
CA LEU A 96 -9.01 -7.90 -4.08
C LEU A 96 -9.07 -7.73 -5.60
N LEU A 97 -9.32 -6.50 -6.06
CA LEU A 97 -9.14 -6.11 -7.46
C LEU A 97 -7.66 -6.02 -7.82
N VAL A 98 -7.29 -6.59 -8.97
CA VAL A 98 -5.92 -6.61 -9.50
C VAL A 98 -5.90 -6.24 -10.98
N ALA A 99 -4.70 -5.98 -11.53
CA ALA A 99 -4.50 -5.65 -12.94
C ALA A 99 -5.41 -4.51 -13.42
N TYR A 100 -5.40 -3.39 -12.69
CA TYR A 100 -6.23 -2.21 -12.98
C TYR A 100 -7.73 -2.54 -13.05
N GLY A 101 -8.21 -3.32 -12.08
CA GLY A 101 -9.62 -3.75 -12.00
C GLY A 101 -10.04 -4.80 -13.03
N SER A 102 -9.12 -5.29 -13.86
CA SER A 102 -9.41 -6.34 -14.86
C SER A 102 -9.49 -7.73 -14.23
N GLY A 103 -8.84 -7.95 -13.08
CA GLY A 103 -8.89 -9.20 -12.32
C GLY A 103 -9.45 -9.01 -10.91
N PHE A 104 -9.93 -10.10 -10.32
CA PHE A 104 -10.37 -10.16 -8.92
C PHE A 104 -9.85 -11.46 -8.31
N ILE A 105 -8.93 -11.36 -7.37
CA ILE A 105 -8.37 -12.52 -6.67
C ILE A 105 -9.11 -12.73 -5.36
N THR A 106 -9.59 -13.95 -5.11
CA THR A 106 -10.37 -14.23 -3.90
C THR A 106 -9.47 -14.29 -2.68
N ARG A 107 -10.00 -13.82 -1.55
CA ARG A 107 -9.34 -13.86 -0.25
C ARG A 107 -9.07 -15.30 0.18
N GLU A 108 -10.02 -16.20 -0.04
CA GLU A 108 -9.85 -17.62 0.29
C GLU A 108 -8.74 -18.28 -0.54
N PHE A 109 -8.61 -17.93 -1.83
CA PHE A 109 -7.49 -18.42 -2.63
C PHE A 109 -6.15 -17.93 -2.10
N LEU A 110 -6.02 -16.63 -1.79
CA LEU A 110 -4.80 -16.07 -1.20
C LEU A 110 -4.44 -16.75 0.13
N LYS A 111 -5.42 -17.09 0.96
CA LYS A 111 -5.22 -17.83 2.22
C LYS A 111 -4.83 -19.30 2.00
N SER A 112 -5.19 -19.88 0.84
CA SER A 112 -4.88 -21.27 0.51
C SER A 112 -3.45 -21.51 0.02
N LEU A 113 -2.71 -20.44 -0.28
CA LEU A 113 -1.31 -20.50 -0.70
C LEU A 113 -0.43 -21.13 0.39
N ARG A 114 0.76 -21.60 0.02
CA ARG A 114 1.72 -22.08 1.03
C ARG A 114 2.27 -20.93 1.88
N ARG A 115 2.67 -21.23 3.11
CA ARG A 115 3.47 -20.30 3.92
C ARG A 115 4.84 -20.06 3.29
N PRO A 116 5.41 -18.85 3.43
CA PRO A 116 4.87 -17.68 4.15
C PRO A 116 3.85 -16.83 3.36
N PHE A 117 3.57 -17.14 2.10
CA PHE A 117 2.75 -16.30 1.21
C PHE A 117 1.28 -16.15 1.64
N SER A 118 0.69 -17.20 2.24
CA SER A 118 -0.69 -17.15 2.79
C SER A 118 -0.92 -16.03 3.79
N ASP A 119 0.13 -15.66 4.53
CA ASP A 119 0.05 -14.73 5.65
C ASP A 119 0.24 -13.27 5.17
N MET A 120 0.53 -13.06 3.87
CA MET A 120 0.84 -11.75 3.30
C MET A 120 -0.35 -10.81 3.27
N MET A 121 -1.49 -11.29 2.76
CA MET A 121 -2.64 -10.44 2.41
C MET A 121 -3.70 -10.39 3.51
N GLU A 122 -3.81 -11.43 4.33
CA GLU A 122 -4.87 -11.54 5.34
C GLU A 122 -4.90 -10.36 6.34
N PRO A 123 -3.76 -9.87 6.89
CA PRO A 123 -3.77 -8.68 7.73
C PRO A 123 -4.27 -7.41 7.01
N LYS A 124 -4.02 -7.30 5.70
CA LYS A 124 -4.45 -6.15 4.88
C LYS A 124 -5.96 -6.21 4.65
N PHE A 125 -6.52 -7.40 4.42
CA PHE A 125 -7.97 -7.57 4.41
C PHE A 125 -8.62 -7.20 5.74
N GLN A 126 -8.04 -7.62 6.87
CA GLN A 126 -8.57 -7.28 8.19
C GLN A 126 -8.55 -5.77 8.47
N PHE A 127 -7.47 -5.09 8.05
CA PHE A 127 -7.41 -3.64 8.08
C PHE A 127 -8.47 -3.02 7.16
N ALA A 128 -8.53 -3.44 5.89
CA ALA A 128 -9.44 -2.91 4.89
C ALA A 128 -10.91 -3.02 5.31
N MET A 129 -11.33 -4.12 5.95
CA MET A 129 -12.73 -4.25 6.38
C MET A 129 -13.12 -3.25 7.48
N LYS A 130 -12.17 -2.90 8.36
CA LYS A 130 -12.39 -1.86 9.38
C LYS A 130 -12.30 -0.47 8.77
N PHE A 131 -11.36 -0.26 7.84
CA PHE A 131 -11.09 1.02 7.21
C PHE A 131 -12.22 1.42 6.23
N ASN A 132 -12.69 0.49 5.40
CA ASN A 132 -13.81 0.73 4.47
C ASN A 132 -15.14 0.93 5.20
N GLY A 133 -15.27 0.49 6.45
CA GLY A 133 -16.41 0.81 7.31
C GLY A 133 -16.49 2.29 7.72
N LEU A 134 -15.44 3.08 7.43
CA LEU A 134 -15.46 4.54 7.56
C LEU A 134 -16.08 5.23 6.33
N GLU A 135 -16.39 4.48 5.26
CA GLU A 135 -17.07 4.96 4.05
C GLU A 135 -16.43 6.21 3.42
N LEU A 136 -15.10 6.30 3.48
CA LEU A 136 -14.32 7.40 2.89
C LEU A 136 -14.43 7.40 1.37
N ASP A 137 -14.53 8.59 0.78
CA ASP A 137 -14.42 8.78 -0.66
C ASP A 137 -12.98 9.16 -1.09
N ASP A 138 -12.78 9.31 -2.41
CA ASP A 138 -11.46 9.63 -2.98
C ASP A 138 -10.89 10.97 -2.48
N SER A 139 -11.76 11.95 -2.16
CA SER A 139 -11.33 13.26 -1.67
C SER A 139 -10.85 13.20 -0.22
N ASP A 140 -11.52 12.41 0.62
CA ASP A 140 -11.09 12.13 1.99
C ASP A 140 -9.74 11.38 1.98
N LEU A 141 -9.63 10.36 1.13
CA LEU A 141 -8.43 9.53 1.00
C LEU A 141 -7.22 10.33 0.51
N ALA A 142 -7.41 11.25 -0.44
CA ALA A 142 -6.33 12.12 -0.91
C ALA A 142 -5.72 12.96 0.23
N LEU A 143 -6.57 13.57 1.06
CA LEU A 143 -6.12 14.36 2.21
C LEU A 143 -5.48 13.47 3.29
N PHE A 144 -6.04 12.29 3.53
CA PHE A 144 -5.47 11.33 4.49
C PHE A 144 -4.09 10.81 4.06
N VAL A 145 -3.93 10.46 2.79
CA VAL A 145 -2.63 10.04 2.22
C VAL A 145 -1.61 11.17 2.28
N ALA A 146 -2.01 12.42 2.00
CA ALA A 146 -1.12 13.57 2.17
C ALA A 146 -0.65 13.73 3.63
N ALA A 147 -1.55 13.55 4.60
CA ALA A 147 -1.23 13.60 6.03
C ALA A 147 -0.27 12.47 6.47
N ILE A 148 -0.41 11.27 5.89
CA ILE A 148 0.50 10.12 6.12
C ILE A 148 1.90 10.41 5.61
N ILE A 149 2.01 10.89 4.35
CA ILE A 149 3.30 11.16 3.71
C ILE A 149 4.03 12.29 4.44
N CYS A 150 3.32 13.34 4.82
CA CYS A 150 3.90 14.54 5.43
C CYS A 150 4.07 14.41 6.96
N CYS A 151 4.42 13.24 7.48
CA CYS A 151 4.50 13.04 8.93
C CYS A 151 5.85 13.49 9.51
N GLY A 152 5.84 14.38 10.51
CA GLY A 152 7.06 14.91 11.13
C GLY A 152 7.80 13.94 12.06
N ASP A 153 7.21 12.79 12.38
CA ASP A 153 7.75 11.80 13.32
C ASP A 153 8.70 10.78 12.67
N ARG A 154 9.05 10.94 11.38
CA ARG A 154 9.93 9.98 10.69
C ARG A 154 11.37 10.11 11.19
N PRO A 155 12.10 9.00 11.40
CA PRO A 155 13.47 9.06 11.86
C PRO A 155 14.41 9.60 10.77
N GLY A 156 15.38 10.43 11.17
CA GLY A 156 16.38 10.99 10.27
C GLY A 156 15.98 12.28 9.55
N LEU A 157 14.79 12.83 9.84
CA LEU A 157 14.39 14.14 9.33
C LEU A 157 15.29 15.26 9.86
N VAL A 158 15.63 16.19 8.98
CA VAL A 158 16.47 17.35 9.24
C VAL A 158 15.62 18.53 9.69
N ASN A 159 14.54 18.85 8.97
CA ASN A 159 13.70 20.03 9.23
C ASN A 159 12.32 19.67 9.79
N VAL A 160 12.29 18.92 10.90
CA VAL A 160 11.07 18.40 11.55
C VAL A 160 10.00 19.48 11.73
N THR A 161 10.34 20.63 12.30
CA THR A 161 9.36 21.71 12.57
C THR A 161 8.66 22.23 11.31
N HIS A 162 9.37 22.31 10.18
CA HIS A 162 8.76 22.74 8.92
C HIS A 162 7.77 21.70 8.40
N ILE A 163 8.12 20.42 8.52
CA ILE A 163 7.26 19.29 8.12
C ILE A 163 6.03 19.19 9.03
N GLU A 164 6.19 19.34 10.34
CA GLU A 164 5.07 19.34 11.30
C GLU A 164 4.09 20.48 11.01
N CYS A 165 4.59 21.69 10.71
CA CYS A 165 3.75 22.82 10.30
C CYS A 165 2.98 22.52 9.00
N MET A 166 3.64 21.90 8.02
CA MET A 166 2.99 21.46 6.78
C MET A 166 1.90 20.40 7.07
N GLN A 167 2.21 19.42 7.92
CA GLN A 167 1.26 18.38 8.31
C GLN A 167 0.05 18.95 9.05
N GLU A 168 0.26 19.87 9.98
CA GLU A 168 -0.80 20.51 10.77
C GLU A 168 -1.83 21.17 9.86
N ASN A 169 -1.37 21.90 8.83
CA ASN A 169 -2.25 22.50 7.83
C ASN A 169 -3.05 21.43 7.05
N ILE A 170 -2.41 20.33 6.62
CA ILE A 170 -3.09 19.23 5.92
C ILE A 170 -4.13 18.57 6.81
N VAL A 171 -3.79 18.29 8.07
CA VAL A 171 -4.68 17.66 9.07
C VAL A 171 -5.86 18.58 9.40
N GLN A 172 -5.65 19.88 9.48
CA GLN A 172 -6.73 20.86 9.66
C GLN A 172 -7.70 20.85 8.47
N VAL A 173 -7.18 20.83 7.24
CA VAL A 173 -8.01 20.75 6.03
C VAL A 173 -8.77 19.42 6.00
N LEU A 174 -8.12 18.30 6.32
CA LEU A 174 -8.76 16.99 6.44
C LEU A 174 -9.91 17.02 7.45
N GLN A 175 -9.71 17.58 8.63
CA GLN A 175 -10.76 17.66 9.65
C GLN A 175 -11.98 18.46 9.16
N LEU A 176 -11.75 19.63 8.56
CA LEU A 176 -12.83 20.48 8.03
C LEU A 176 -13.56 19.81 6.87
N HIS A 177 -12.82 19.15 5.98
CA HIS A 177 -13.37 18.40 4.85
C HIS A 177 -14.27 17.25 5.31
N LEU A 178 -13.80 16.43 6.24
CA LEU A 178 -14.60 15.31 6.78
C LEU A 178 -15.88 15.81 7.47
N LEU A 179 -15.81 16.90 8.24
CA LEU A 179 -17.00 17.49 8.88
C LEU A 179 -18.03 17.99 7.86
N ALA A 180 -17.58 18.46 6.70
CA ALA A 180 -18.46 18.96 5.64
C ALA A 180 -19.01 17.82 4.76
N ASN A 181 -18.19 16.82 4.44
CA ASN A 181 -18.51 15.73 3.53
C ASN A 181 -19.30 14.60 4.22
N HIS A 182 -19.07 14.40 5.53
CA HIS A 182 -19.70 13.37 6.36
C HIS A 182 -20.39 14.00 7.59
N PRO A 183 -21.41 14.85 7.39
CA PRO A 183 -22.02 15.61 8.49
C PRO A 183 -22.68 14.72 9.56
N ASP A 184 -23.04 13.49 9.20
CA ASP A 184 -23.69 12.52 10.09
C ASP A 184 -22.69 11.73 10.96
N ASP A 185 -21.39 11.72 10.64
CA ASP A 185 -20.35 11.03 11.43
C ASP A 185 -19.38 12.02 12.09
N THR A 186 -19.78 12.50 13.27
CA THR A 186 -18.99 13.48 14.05
C THR A 186 -17.66 12.90 14.56
N PHE A 187 -17.52 11.57 14.62
CA PHE A 187 -16.33 10.88 15.11
C PHE A 187 -15.45 10.34 13.99
N LEU A 188 -15.76 10.61 12.72
CA LEU A 188 -15.00 10.12 11.59
C LEU A 188 -13.52 10.54 11.65
N PHE A 189 -13.24 11.81 11.92
CA PHE A 189 -11.87 12.32 12.02
C PHE A 189 -11.03 11.62 13.11
N PRO A 190 -11.46 11.57 14.39
CA PRO A 190 -10.69 10.84 15.41
C PRO A 190 -10.60 9.34 15.13
N ASN A 191 -11.64 8.71 14.57
CA ASN A 191 -11.60 7.30 14.16
C ASN A 191 -10.57 7.07 13.04
N LEU A 192 -10.46 7.99 12.09
CA LEU A 192 -9.49 7.95 11.01
C LEU A 192 -8.06 8.12 11.54
N LEU A 193 -7.82 9.04 12.47
CA LEU A 193 -6.50 9.20 13.08
C LEU A 193 -6.03 7.94 13.82
N GLN A 194 -6.95 7.18 14.44
CA GLN A 194 -6.60 5.90 15.07
C GLN A 194 -6.06 4.88 14.05
N LYS A 195 -6.45 4.97 12.78
CA LYS A 195 -5.97 4.08 11.71
C LYS A 195 -4.49 4.32 11.36
N LEU A 196 -3.91 5.45 11.72
CA LEU A 196 -2.48 5.73 11.50
C LEU A 196 -1.57 4.80 12.31
N ALA A 197 -1.97 4.44 13.53
CA ALA A 197 -1.25 3.47 14.35
C ALA A 197 -1.42 2.05 13.81
N ASP A 198 -2.64 1.69 13.38
CA ASP A 198 -2.93 0.40 12.73
C ASP A 198 -2.07 0.22 11.47
N LEU A 199 -1.93 1.26 10.64
CA LEU A 199 -1.10 1.26 9.43
C LEU A 199 0.39 1.07 9.75
N ARG A 200 0.94 1.81 10.71
CA ARG A 200 2.35 1.65 11.15
C ARG A 200 2.65 0.21 11.58
N GLN A 201 1.75 -0.39 12.35
CA GLN A 201 1.88 -1.78 12.78
C GLN A 201 1.82 -2.74 11.58
N LEU A 202 0.86 -2.54 10.67
CA LEU A 202 0.69 -3.36 9.47
C LEU A 202 1.91 -3.30 8.55
N VAL A 203 2.56 -2.14 8.42
CA VAL A 203 3.82 -1.98 7.66
C VAL A 203 4.96 -2.71 8.34
N THR A 204 5.07 -2.64 9.66
CA THR A 204 6.09 -3.36 10.44
C THR A 204 5.97 -4.88 10.24
N GLU A 205 4.76 -5.43 10.40
CA GLU A 205 4.48 -6.85 10.19
C GLU A 205 4.74 -7.29 8.74
N HIS A 206 4.35 -6.46 7.78
CA HIS A 206 4.61 -6.74 6.37
C HIS A 206 6.11 -6.77 6.06
N ALA A 207 6.89 -5.83 6.58
CA ALA A 207 8.34 -5.81 6.39
C ALA A 207 9.00 -7.07 6.97
N GLN A 208 8.56 -7.52 8.16
CA GLN A 208 9.05 -8.77 8.76
C GLN A 208 8.75 -9.99 7.88
N LEU A 209 7.52 -10.10 7.36
CA LEU A 209 7.14 -11.18 6.45
C LEU A 209 7.94 -11.16 5.15
N VAL A 210 8.18 -9.97 4.57
CA VAL A 210 9.01 -9.82 3.38
C VAL A 210 10.45 -10.27 3.64
N GLN A 211 11.00 -10.02 4.83
CA GLN A 211 12.31 -10.54 5.22
C GLN A 211 12.31 -12.07 5.40
N GLU A 212 11.21 -12.65 5.88
CA GLU A 212 11.05 -14.11 5.94
C GLU A 212 11.06 -14.73 4.53
N ILE A 213 10.21 -14.22 3.63
CA ILE A 213 10.17 -14.64 2.21
C ILE A 213 11.56 -14.56 1.57
N LYS A 214 12.28 -13.45 1.76
CA LYS A 214 13.63 -13.26 1.20
C LYS A 214 14.65 -14.28 1.73
N LYS A 215 14.46 -14.79 2.95
CA LYS A 215 15.36 -15.78 3.58
C LYS A 215 15.03 -17.21 3.19
N THR A 216 13.74 -17.53 3.02
CA THR A 216 13.29 -18.91 2.78
C THR A 216 13.14 -19.24 1.30
N GLU A 217 12.95 -18.23 0.44
CA GLU A 217 12.63 -18.40 -0.97
C GLU A 217 13.73 -17.84 -1.88
N ASP A 218 13.96 -18.47 -3.04
CA ASP A 218 14.83 -17.93 -4.10
C ASP A 218 14.11 -16.80 -4.87
N THR A 219 13.85 -15.71 -4.14
CA THR A 219 13.19 -14.50 -4.64
C THR A 219 14.04 -13.27 -4.38
N SER A 220 14.17 -12.43 -5.41
CA SER A 220 14.78 -11.12 -5.30
C SER A 220 13.71 -10.06 -5.15
N LEU A 221 13.92 -9.12 -4.23
CA LEU A 221 13.10 -7.92 -4.16
C LEU A 221 13.45 -6.96 -5.29
N HIS A 222 12.47 -6.22 -5.81
CA HIS A 222 12.75 -5.13 -6.74
C HIS A 222 13.69 -4.09 -6.08
N PRO A 223 14.71 -3.55 -6.78
CA PRO A 223 15.71 -2.66 -6.17
C PRO A 223 15.10 -1.46 -5.42
N LEU A 224 14.09 -0.80 -5.99
CA LEU A 224 13.40 0.31 -5.31
C LEU A 224 12.82 -0.10 -3.96
N LEU A 225 12.19 -1.27 -3.88
CA LEU A 225 11.57 -1.77 -2.64
C LEU A 225 12.65 -2.17 -1.63
N GLN A 226 13.78 -2.72 -2.09
CA GLN A 226 14.93 -2.99 -1.21
C GLN A 226 15.39 -1.71 -0.50
N GLU A 227 15.47 -0.59 -1.21
CA GLU A 227 15.93 0.67 -0.62
C GLU A 227 14.91 1.28 0.35
N ILE A 228 13.63 1.05 0.12
CA ILE A 228 12.57 1.44 1.05
C ILE A 228 12.69 0.63 2.35
N TYR A 229 12.75 -0.71 2.24
CA TYR A 229 12.82 -1.59 3.41
C TYR A 229 14.16 -1.54 4.17
N ARG A 230 15.23 -1.09 3.52
CA ARG A 230 16.56 -1.00 4.13
C ARG A 230 16.52 -0.05 5.33
N ASP A 231 16.93 -0.54 6.49
CA ASP A 231 16.98 0.22 7.75
C ASP A 231 15.62 0.82 8.17
N MET A 232 14.50 0.24 7.71
CA MET A 232 13.18 0.71 8.08
C MET A 232 12.78 0.27 9.50
N TYR A 233 13.36 -0.84 9.99
CA TYR A 233 13.20 -1.39 11.35
C TYR A 233 14.41 -2.21 11.78
#